data_AF-A0A2D0KA87-F1
#
_entry.id   AF-A0A2D0KA87-F1
#
_cell.length_a   1.000
_cell.length_b   1.000
_cell.length_c   1.000
_cell.angle_alpha   90.00
_cell.angle_beta   90.00
_cell.angle_gamma   90.00
#
_symmetry.space_group_name_H-M   'P 1'
#
loop_
_entity.id
_entity.type
_entity.pdbx_description
1 polymer ?
#
loop_
_entity_poly.entity_id
_entity_poly.type
_entity_poly.pdbx_seq_one_letter_code
_entity_poly.pdbx_strand_id
1 'polypeptide(L)'
;MNIPKKIHYFWTGDKIPESNLRNIIAIKYENPGYIVNIWGENKDKSLILKTLNSLKFRAEKGNFDIGDLSTNLIYKNIDTAFNILYENVDPDCSHKHSGCFKKTNNNSIKLSEKNKKRFGDPLELMRYLHHVYKLQLHGVYYNYASASDIARLVILYTEGGIYLDTDVKLTNSQIINYIDDDHTINSTEKNDAIKNKSRFDKIVIHSDIGFGDVSGKGWKKINSDTITTIFGNAIISSPIQSKKVLDILFHISMSLKRRHLAIQINQLDKSHKINKIIMLEKEFEIDRKIDNALKYHKRNEIKMDMRCSILDPIWRTGFVDDKTKSFHNRHRNENIALKCAERRVRHTKQLTGPGIYSNFFNFKGKVPKKYRIENSDEYDLFFDEVDAKSPWAIINIKKRKSI
;
A
#
# COMPACT_ATOMS: atom_id res chain seq x y z
N MET A 1 11.37 19.41 5.34
CA MET A 1 11.82 18.91 4.01
C MET A 1 10.88 19.47 2.95
N ASN A 2 11.34 19.73 1.72
CA ASN A 2 10.45 20.22 0.68
C ASN A 2 9.63 19.06 0.09
N ILE A 3 8.31 19.14 0.19
CA ILE A 3 7.39 18.15 -0.36
C ILE A 3 6.85 18.67 -1.69
N PRO A 4 7.00 17.93 -2.79
CA PRO A 4 6.43 18.33 -4.06
C PRO A 4 4.93 18.64 -3.93
N LYS A 5 4.46 19.71 -4.59
CA LYS A 5 3.04 20.07 -4.67
C LYS A 5 2.27 19.12 -5.60
N LYS A 6 2.29 17.84 -5.26
CA LYS A 6 1.65 16.75 -5.98
C LYS A 6 0.83 15.90 -5.01
N ILE A 7 -0.40 15.63 -5.39
CA ILE A 7 -1.30 14.71 -4.68
C ILE A 7 -1.50 13.51 -5.59
N HIS A 8 -1.45 12.32 -5.01
CA HIS A 8 -1.47 11.06 -5.74
C HIS A 8 -2.57 10.15 -5.22
N TYR A 9 -3.34 9.60 -6.15
CA TYR A 9 -4.30 8.54 -5.91
C TYR A 9 -3.96 7.34 -6.78
N PHE A 10 -4.37 6.15 -6.36
CA PHE A 10 -4.29 4.94 -7.18
C PHE A 10 -5.69 4.34 -7.35
N TRP A 11 -6.07 4.03 -8.60
CA TRP A 11 -7.34 3.40 -8.90
C TRP A 11 -7.21 2.40 -10.06
N THR A 12 -7.76 1.20 -9.87
CA THR A 12 -7.78 0.12 -10.87
C THR A 12 -8.92 -0.85 -10.57
N GLY A 13 -9.25 -1.71 -11.54
CA GLY A 13 -10.32 -2.71 -11.41
C GLY A 13 -11.64 -2.21 -12.01
N ASP A 14 -12.56 -1.79 -11.14
CA ASP A 14 -13.92 -1.37 -11.54
C ASP A 14 -14.05 0.15 -11.75
N LYS A 15 -15.23 0.60 -12.18
CA LYS A 15 -15.61 2.02 -12.24
C LYS A 15 -15.39 2.68 -10.86
N ILE A 16 -14.69 3.81 -10.83
CA ILE A 16 -14.49 4.56 -9.57
C ILE A 16 -15.84 5.01 -9.00
N PRO A 17 -16.13 4.76 -7.72
CA PRO A 17 -17.33 5.27 -7.07
C PRO A 17 -17.41 6.78 -7.20
N GLU A 18 -18.61 7.29 -7.45
CA GLU A 18 -18.88 8.71 -7.54
C GLU A 18 -18.47 9.46 -6.25
N SER A 19 -18.75 8.89 -5.07
CA SER A 19 -18.31 9.44 -3.78
C SER A 19 -16.80 9.67 -3.72
N ASN A 20 -16.03 8.69 -4.18
CA ASN A 20 -14.57 8.76 -4.16
C ASN A 20 -14.04 9.78 -5.17
N LEU A 21 -14.65 9.86 -6.35
CA LEU A 21 -14.28 10.88 -7.33
C LEU A 21 -14.62 12.29 -6.84
N ARG A 22 -15.75 12.47 -6.16
CA ARG A 22 -16.13 13.74 -5.51
C ARG A 22 -15.13 14.15 -4.43
N ASN A 23 -14.62 13.20 -3.62
CA ASN A 23 -13.53 13.47 -2.68
C ASN A 23 -12.27 13.98 -3.37
N ILE A 24 -11.86 13.36 -4.48
CA ILE A 24 -10.69 13.77 -5.26
C ILE A 24 -10.86 15.19 -5.81
N ILE A 25 -12.06 15.51 -6.34
CA ILE A 25 -12.39 16.83 -6.87
C ILE A 25 -12.35 17.89 -5.76
N ALA A 26 -12.94 17.60 -4.60
CA ALA A 26 -12.89 18.47 -3.44
C ALA A 26 -11.44 18.75 -3.00
N ILE A 27 -10.61 17.70 -2.92
CA ILE A 27 -9.19 17.84 -2.57
C ILE A 27 -8.44 18.68 -3.61
N LYS A 28 -8.71 18.51 -4.91
CA LYS A 28 -8.11 19.34 -5.95
C LYS A 28 -8.45 20.82 -5.78
N TYR A 29 -9.71 21.11 -5.49
CA TYR A 29 -10.19 22.49 -5.35
C TYR A 29 -9.64 23.19 -4.11
N GLU A 30 -9.65 22.52 -2.96
CA GLU A 30 -9.15 23.04 -1.68
C GLU A 30 -7.62 23.19 -1.62
N ASN A 31 -6.92 22.72 -2.67
CA ASN A 31 -5.47 22.77 -2.77
C ASN A 31 -5.02 23.40 -4.11
N PRO A 32 -5.34 24.68 -4.37
CA PRO A 32 -4.87 25.39 -5.56
C PRO A 32 -3.34 25.32 -5.67
N GLY A 33 -2.84 25.18 -6.90
CA GLY A 33 -1.41 25.01 -7.18
C GLY A 33 -0.87 23.58 -6.97
N TYR A 34 -1.64 22.64 -6.42
CA TYR A 34 -1.25 21.22 -6.40
C TYR A 34 -1.66 20.51 -7.68
N ILE A 35 -0.77 19.67 -8.20
CA ILE A 35 -1.09 18.75 -9.28
C ILE A 35 -1.72 17.49 -8.68
N VAL A 36 -2.90 17.11 -9.14
CA VAL A 36 -3.56 15.87 -8.70
C VAL A 36 -3.39 14.82 -9.77
N ASN A 37 -2.73 13.72 -9.41
CA ASN A 37 -2.46 12.59 -10.29
C ASN A 37 -3.29 11.38 -9.85
N ILE A 38 -3.94 10.72 -10.80
CA ILE A 38 -4.58 9.42 -10.59
C ILE A 38 -3.79 8.37 -11.38
N TRP A 39 -3.28 7.38 -10.67
CA TRP A 39 -2.45 6.32 -11.22
C TRP A 39 -3.26 5.03 -11.42
N GLY A 40 -2.98 4.31 -12.49
CA GLY A 40 -3.54 2.98 -12.77
C GLY A 40 -2.91 2.36 -14.03
N GLU A 41 -3.54 1.36 -14.63
CA GLU A 41 -3.14 0.86 -15.96
C GLU A 41 -3.84 1.63 -17.07
N ASN A 42 -3.21 1.80 -18.25
CA ASN A 42 -3.78 2.57 -19.38
C ASN A 42 -5.29 2.37 -19.64
N LYS A 43 -5.79 1.13 -19.52
CA LYS A 43 -7.21 0.80 -19.70
C LYS A 43 -8.15 1.43 -18.66
N ASP A 44 -7.64 1.67 -17.44
CA ASP A 44 -8.39 2.16 -16.28
C ASP A 44 -8.72 3.66 -16.40
N LYS A 45 -8.00 4.42 -17.25
CA LYS A 45 -8.32 5.83 -17.53
C LYS A 45 -9.78 6.01 -17.93
N SER A 46 -10.27 5.11 -18.77
CA SER A 46 -11.66 5.13 -19.25
C SER A 46 -12.68 4.92 -18.12
N LEU A 47 -12.32 4.19 -17.06
CA LEU A 47 -13.20 3.91 -15.92
C LEU A 47 -13.44 5.15 -15.08
N ILE A 48 -12.41 6.00 -14.94
CA ILE A 48 -12.49 7.27 -14.21
C ILE A 48 -13.27 8.29 -15.04
N LEU A 49 -12.96 8.43 -16.33
CA LEU A 49 -13.65 9.35 -17.23
C LEU A 49 -15.15 9.03 -17.35
N LYS A 50 -15.52 7.74 -17.37
CA LYS A 50 -16.93 7.32 -17.35
C LYS A 50 -17.67 7.74 -16.08
N THR A 51 -17.02 7.76 -14.92
CA THR A 51 -17.63 8.29 -13.70
C THR A 51 -17.74 9.80 -13.78
N LEU A 52 -16.66 10.47 -14.16
CA LEU A 52 -16.60 11.92 -14.27
C LEU A 52 -17.71 12.47 -15.18
N ASN A 53 -17.87 11.90 -16.38
CA ASN A 53 -18.88 12.29 -17.35
C ASN A 53 -20.31 11.92 -16.93
N SER A 54 -20.47 11.09 -15.89
CA SER A 54 -21.79 10.73 -15.34
C SER A 54 -22.17 11.55 -14.11
N LEU A 55 -21.26 12.37 -13.59
CA LEU A 55 -21.54 13.19 -12.42
C LEU A 55 -22.54 14.28 -12.79
N LYS A 56 -23.68 14.30 -12.09
CA LYS A 56 -24.63 15.40 -12.17
C LYS A 56 -24.37 16.35 -11.00
N PHE A 57 -24.38 17.64 -11.29
CA PHE A 57 -24.31 18.69 -10.27
C PHE A 57 -25.64 19.41 -10.27
N ARG A 58 -26.27 19.47 -9.10
CA ARG A 58 -27.47 20.29 -8.90
C ARG A 58 -27.00 21.69 -8.56
N ALA A 59 -27.41 22.68 -9.34
CA ALA A 59 -27.36 24.08 -8.94
C ALA A 59 -28.80 24.61 -8.84
N GLU A 60 -29.00 25.66 -8.05
CA GLU A 60 -30.29 26.34 -7.87
C GLU A 60 -30.95 26.78 -9.19
N LYS A 61 -30.17 26.91 -10.29
CA LYS A 61 -30.63 27.32 -11.63
C LYS A 61 -30.62 26.20 -12.68
N GLY A 62 -30.57 24.94 -12.26
CA GLY A 62 -30.62 23.78 -13.14
C GLY A 62 -29.37 22.90 -13.05
N ASN A 63 -29.46 21.70 -13.62
CA ASN A 63 -28.32 20.78 -13.67
C ASN A 63 -27.28 21.34 -14.64
N PHE A 64 -26.03 21.51 -14.20
CA PHE A 64 -24.91 21.83 -15.10
C PHE A 64 -23.99 20.61 -15.25
N ASP A 65 -23.49 20.42 -16.45
CA ASP A 65 -22.57 19.33 -16.79
C ASP A 65 -21.14 19.79 -16.46
N ILE A 66 -20.36 18.95 -15.77
CA ILE A 66 -18.98 19.30 -15.35
C ILE A 66 -17.98 19.24 -16.51
N GLY A 67 -18.42 18.91 -17.73
CA GLY A 67 -17.58 18.87 -18.92
C GLY A 67 -16.66 20.09 -19.10
N ASP A 68 -17.03 21.25 -18.55
CA ASP A 68 -16.23 22.49 -18.56
C ASP A 68 -15.43 22.80 -17.27
N LEU A 69 -15.64 22.08 -16.17
CA LEU A 69 -14.72 22.13 -15.04
C LEU A 69 -13.47 21.34 -15.46
N SER A 70 -12.49 22.08 -15.98
CA SER A 70 -11.11 21.62 -16.16
C SER A 70 -10.55 21.18 -14.80
N THR A 71 -10.92 19.97 -14.36
CA THR A 71 -10.50 19.41 -13.07
C THR A 71 -8.99 19.19 -13.04
N ASN A 72 -8.28 19.37 -14.18
CA ASN A 72 -6.83 19.25 -14.33
C ASN A 72 -6.28 17.99 -13.63
N LEU A 73 -7.08 16.92 -13.60
CA LEU A 73 -6.69 15.63 -13.06
C LEU A 73 -5.81 14.94 -14.08
N ILE A 74 -4.57 14.64 -13.71
CA ILE A 74 -3.61 14.01 -14.59
C ILE A 74 -3.69 12.50 -14.39
N TYR A 75 -4.07 11.78 -15.43
CA TYR A 75 -3.98 10.33 -15.42
C TYR A 75 -2.56 9.88 -15.78
N LYS A 76 -1.98 8.97 -14.98
CA LYS A 76 -0.65 8.41 -15.21
C LYS A 76 -0.66 6.88 -15.18
N ASN A 77 0.17 6.27 -16.02
CA ASN A 77 0.36 4.82 -15.99
C ASN A 77 1.36 4.44 -14.90
N ILE A 78 0.96 3.55 -14.00
CA ILE A 78 1.81 3.06 -12.90
C ILE A 78 3.10 2.35 -13.36
N ASP A 79 3.11 1.74 -14.55
CA ASP A 79 4.31 1.08 -15.08
C ASP A 79 5.42 2.10 -15.40
N THR A 80 5.10 3.37 -15.68
CA THR A 80 6.14 4.40 -15.83
C THR A 80 6.85 4.69 -14.52
N ALA A 81 6.14 4.66 -13.39
CA ALA A 81 6.75 4.80 -12.07
C ALA A 81 7.66 3.59 -11.76
N PHE A 82 7.26 2.38 -12.12
CA PHE A 82 8.16 1.21 -11.97
C PHE A 82 9.42 1.34 -12.83
N ASN A 83 9.32 1.83 -14.07
CA ASN A 83 10.49 2.06 -14.91
C ASN A 83 11.46 3.09 -14.29
N ILE A 84 10.93 4.22 -13.79
CA ILE A 84 11.72 5.23 -13.08
C ILE A 84 12.36 4.64 -11.82
N LEU A 85 11.65 3.77 -11.09
CA LEU A 85 12.21 3.08 -9.94
C LEU A 85 13.43 2.24 -10.35
N TYR A 86 13.37 1.50 -11.46
CA TYR A 86 14.50 0.69 -11.94
C TYR A 86 15.71 1.52 -12.33
N GLU A 87 15.49 2.65 -13.00
CA GLU A 87 16.56 3.56 -13.42
C GLU A 87 17.29 4.19 -12.22
N ASN A 88 16.56 4.41 -11.11
CA ASN A 88 17.09 5.06 -9.91
C ASN A 88 17.57 4.09 -8.82
N VAL A 89 17.42 2.77 -9.03
CA VAL A 89 17.93 1.76 -8.08
C VAL A 89 19.36 1.43 -8.46
N ASP A 90 20.30 1.96 -7.68
CA ASP A 90 21.72 1.68 -7.81
C ASP A 90 21.99 0.17 -7.51
N PRO A 91 22.58 -0.60 -8.44
CA PRO A 91 22.92 -2.01 -8.22
C PRO A 91 23.80 -2.25 -6.98
N ASP A 92 24.59 -1.24 -6.57
CA ASP A 92 25.54 -1.31 -5.47
C ASP A 92 24.97 -0.77 -4.14
N CYS A 93 23.72 -0.29 -4.13
CA CYS A 93 23.11 0.29 -2.91
C CYS A 93 22.92 -0.71 -1.76
N SER A 94 23.04 -2.01 -2.01
CA SER A 94 22.83 -3.09 -1.04
C SER A 94 23.63 -2.94 0.28
N HIS A 95 24.76 -2.22 0.24
CA HIS A 95 25.63 -2.00 1.40
C HIS A 95 25.14 -0.89 2.36
N LYS A 96 24.31 0.06 1.90
CA LYS A 96 23.94 1.28 2.66
C LYS A 96 22.57 1.21 3.36
N HIS A 97 21.78 0.18 3.09
CA HIS A 97 20.40 0.02 3.57
C HIS A 97 20.27 -0.94 4.78
N SER A 98 21.38 -1.14 5.50
CA SER A 98 21.46 -1.94 6.74
C SER A 98 20.62 -1.41 7.91
N GLY A 99 19.88 -0.30 7.75
CA GLY A 99 18.96 0.21 8.78
C GLY A 99 17.85 -0.77 9.19
N CYS A 100 17.51 -1.74 8.33
CA CYS A 100 16.60 -2.85 8.67
C CYS A 100 17.18 -3.88 9.64
N PHE A 101 18.48 -3.87 9.91
CA PHE A 101 19.14 -4.88 10.73
C PHE A 101 20.07 -4.21 11.74
N LYS A 102 19.81 -4.42 13.04
CA LYS A 102 20.60 -3.82 14.14
C LYS A 102 22.12 -3.99 13.89
N LYS A 103 22.83 -2.87 13.91
CA LYS A 103 24.26 -2.72 13.56
C LYS A 103 25.20 -3.53 14.47
N THR A 104 26.15 -4.23 13.84
CA THR A 104 27.57 -4.30 14.26
C THR A 104 28.44 -4.23 12.99
N ASN A 105 29.41 -3.31 12.95
CA ASN A 105 29.97 -2.74 11.72
C ASN A 105 30.80 -3.67 10.80
N ASN A 106 31.15 -4.89 11.22
CA ASN A 106 31.79 -5.89 10.35
C ASN A 106 30.83 -6.99 9.85
N ASN A 107 29.65 -7.11 10.47
CA ASN A 107 28.63 -8.09 10.08
C ASN A 107 27.71 -7.59 8.96
N SER A 108 27.62 -6.28 8.74
CA SER A 108 26.73 -5.66 7.75
C SER A 108 27.07 -6.04 6.31
N ILE A 109 28.36 -6.05 5.95
CA ILE A 109 28.83 -6.41 4.59
C ILE A 109 28.56 -7.89 4.31
N LYS A 110 28.93 -8.79 5.24
CA LYS A 110 28.63 -10.22 5.10
C LYS A 110 27.13 -10.50 5.05
N LEU A 111 26.31 -9.70 5.74
CA LEU A 111 24.86 -9.82 5.70
C LEU A 111 24.27 -9.32 4.37
N SER A 112 24.81 -8.24 3.78
CA SER A 112 24.36 -7.76 2.47
C SER A 112 24.69 -8.76 1.37
N GLU A 113 25.87 -9.38 1.39
CA GLU A 113 26.24 -10.45 0.43
C GLU A 113 25.37 -11.70 0.59
N LYS A 114 25.09 -12.12 1.83
CA LYS A 114 24.18 -13.24 2.09
C LYS A 114 22.78 -12.94 1.58
N ASN A 115 22.26 -11.74 1.81
CA ASN A 115 20.94 -11.35 1.32
C ASN A 115 20.90 -11.25 -0.20
N LYS A 116 21.95 -10.70 -0.84
CA LYS A 116 22.10 -10.71 -2.30
C LYS A 116 22.06 -12.14 -2.85
N LYS A 117 22.77 -13.07 -2.21
CA LYS A 117 22.75 -14.50 -2.58
C LYS A 117 21.38 -15.16 -2.37
N ARG A 118 20.64 -14.80 -1.32
CA ARG A 118 19.33 -15.39 -0.98
C ARG A 118 18.20 -14.84 -1.84
N PHE A 119 18.16 -13.53 -1.96
CA PHE A 119 17.00 -12.80 -2.47
C PHE A 119 17.28 -12.05 -3.76
N GLY A 120 18.50 -12.09 -4.28
CA GLY A 120 18.89 -11.36 -5.48
C GLY A 120 19.43 -9.97 -5.17
N ASP A 121 19.94 -9.33 -6.20
CA ASP A 121 20.44 -7.96 -6.12
C ASP A 121 19.29 -6.93 -5.99
N PRO A 122 19.61 -5.65 -5.69
CA PRO A 122 18.59 -4.60 -5.56
C PRO A 122 17.63 -4.48 -6.76
N LEU A 123 18.13 -4.58 -7.98
CA LEU A 123 17.33 -4.46 -9.19
C LEU A 123 16.44 -5.69 -9.38
N GLU A 124 16.94 -6.89 -9.10
CA GLU A 124 16.17 -8.13 -9.09
C GLU A 124 15.03 -8.08 -8.06
N LEU A 125 15.27 -7.50 -6.87
CA LEU A 125 14.25 -7.33 -5.85
C LEU A 125 13.14 -6.36 -6.28
N MET A 126 13.47 -5.29 -7.00
CA MET A 126 12.48 -4.34 -7.52
C MET A 126 11.68 -4.94 -8.68
N ARG A 127 12.34 -5.65 -9.60
CA ARG A 127 11.66 -6.42 -10.65
C ARG A 127 10.73 -7.49 -10.08
N TYR A 128 11.18 -8.17 -9.02
CA TYR A 128 10.34 -9.12 -8.30
C TYR A 128 9.13 -8.44 -7.66
N LEU A 129 9.30 -7.25 -7.08
CA LEU A 129 8.18 -6.49 -6.51
C LEU A 129 7.15 -6.07 -7.56
N HIS A 130 7.59 -5.62 -8.73
CA HIS A 130 6.70 -5.30 -9.85
C HIS A 130 5.99 -6.53 -10.38
N HIS A 131 6.68 -7.67 -10.47
CA HIS A 131 6.05 -8.93 -10.77
C HIS A 131 4.96 -9.27 -9.74
N VAL A 132 5.25 -9.17 -8.44
CA VAL A 132 4.25 -9.36 -7.39
C VAL A 132 3.09 -8.37 -7.54
N TYR A 133 3.35 -7.09 -7.81
CA TYR A 133 2.33 -6.09 -8.07
C TYR A 133 1.40 -6.51 -9.23
N LYS A 134 1.96 -6.90 -10.38
CA LYS A 134 1.18 -7.40 -11.53
C LYS A 134 0.39 -8.67 -11.19
N LEU A 135 0.97 -9.55 -10.37
CA LEU A 135 0.27 -10.72 -9.86
C LEU A 135 -0.88 -10.38 -8.93
N GLN A 136 -0.77 -9.36 -8.08
CA GLN A 136 -1.89 -8.89 -7.26
C GLN A 136 -2.98 -8.27 -8.14
N LEU A 137 -2.59 -7.60 -9.22
CA LEU A 137 -3.48 -6.90 -10.13
C LEU A 137 -4.26 -7.82 -11.08
N HIS A 138 -3.61 -8.87 -11.60
CA HIS A 138 -4.16 -9.74 -12.65
C HIS A 138 -4.28 -11.21 -12.25
N GLY A 139 -3.74 -11.58 -11.09
CA GLY A 139 -3.83 -12.95 -10.60
C GLY A 139 -5.27 -13.33 -10.26
N VAL A 140 -5.47 -14.62 -10.00
CA VAL A 140 -6.77 -15.26 -9.74
C VAL A 140 -7.64 -14.52 -8.70
N TYR A 141 -7.02 -13.77 -7.78
CA TYR A 141 -7.69 -13.12 -6.66
C TYR A 141 -7.86 -11.60 -6.74
N TYR A 142 -7.30 -10.93 -7.76
CA TYR A 142 -7.46 -9.48 -7.96
C TYR A 142 -7.35 -8.65 -6.66
N ASN A 143 -6.20 -8.75 -5.99
CA ASN A 143 -5.97 -8.10 -4.70
C ASN A 143 -5.53 -6.64 -4.88
N TYR A 144 -6.47 -5.80 -5.30
CA TYR A 144 -6.24 -4.38 -5.58
C TYR A 144 -5.73 -3.60 -4.37
N ALA A 145 -6.10 -4.01 -3.15
CA ALA A 145 -5.58 -3.42 -1.91
C ALA A 145 -4.06 -3.63 -1.79
N SER A 146 -3.57 -4.87 -1.96
CA SER A 146 -2.13 -5.15 -1.96
C SER A 146 -1.40 -4.44 -3.10
N ALA A 147 -2.03 -4.38 -4.28
CA ALA A 147 -1.47 -3.67 -5.42
C ALA A 147 -1.31 -2.16 -5.10
N SER A 148 -2.33 -1.54 -4.50
CA SER A 148 -2.32 -0.14 -4.04
C SER A 148 -1.28 0.11 -2.95
N ASP A 149 -1.09 -0.83 -2.01
CA ASP A 149 -0.05 -0.77 -0.98
C ASP A 149 1.37 -0.70 -1.58
N ILE A 150 1.63 -1.43 -2.67
CA ILE A 150 2.91 -1.36 -3.38
C ILE A 150 2.97 -0.07 -4.22
N ALA A 151 1.93 0.20 -5.00
CA ALA A 151 1.87 1.33 -5.92
C ALA A 151 2.10 2.67 -5.20
N ARG A 152 1.49 2.89 -4.02
CA ARG A 152 1.65 4.14 -3.27
C ARG A 152 3.11 4.45 -2.92
N LEU A 153 3.89 3.43 -2.58
CA LEU A 153 5.30 3.61 -2.24
C LEU A 153 6.15 3.83 -3.48
N VAL A 154 5.87 3.12 -4.57
CA VAL A 154 6.55 3.33 -5.86
C VAL A 154 6.29 4.76 -6.36
N ILE A 155 5.04 5.22 -6.32
CA ILE A 155 4.66 6.60 -6.68
C ILE A 155 5.39 7.62 -5.81
N LEU A 156 5.36 7.46 -4.49
CA LEU A 156 6.02 8.41 -3.58
C LEU A 156 7.54 8.43 -3.75
N TYR A 157 8.16 7.28 -4.05
CA TYR A 157 9.59 7.24 -4.35
C TYR A 157 9.91 8.02 -5.63
N THR A 158 9.11 7.85 -6.68
CA THR A 158 9.42 8.43 -8.00
C THR A 158 9.01 9.88 -8.14
N GLU A 159 7.97 10.31 -7.44
CA GLU A 159 7.35 11.62 -7.67
C GLU A 159 7.34 12.52 -6.42
N GLY A 160 7.53 11.93 -5.24
CA GLY A 160 7.31 12.57 -3.94
C GLY A 160 5.85 12.97 -3.74
N GLY A 161 5.60 13.96 -2.88
CA GLY A 161 4.28 14.56 -2.68
C GLY A 161 3.47 13.90 -1.56
N ILE A 162 2.17 13.82 -1.75
CA ILE A 162 1.20 13.28 -0.80
C ILE A 162 0.37 12.21 -1.51
N TYR A 163 0.41 10.98 -1.02
CA TYR A 163 -0.50 9.92 -1.43
C TYR A 163 -1.71 9.90 -0.51
N LEU A 164 -2.90 9.75 -1.10
CA LEU A 164 -4.18 9.61 -0.41
C LEU A 164 -4.95 8.41 -0.99
N ASP A 165 -5.56 7.60 -0.14
CA ASP A 165 -6.59 6.66 -0.59
C ASP A 165 -7.83 7.44 -1.08
N THR A 166 -8.55 6.90 -2.07
CA THR A 166 -9.64 7.63 -2.75
C THR A 166 -10.87 7.91 -1.88
N ASP A 167 -11.00 7.22 -0.75
CA ASP A 167 -12.06 7.40 0.23
C ASP A 167 -11.68 8.42 1.33
N VAL A 168 -10.47 8.99 1.30
CA VAL A 168 -10.05 10.06 2.21
C VAL A 168 -10.84 11.35 1.91
N LYS A 169 -11.47 11.91 2.95
CA LYS A 169 -12.23 13.17 2.91
C LYS A 169 -11.52 14.28 3.68
N LEU A 170 -11.60 15.51 3.18
CA LEU A 170 -11.16 16.70 3.93
C LEU A 170 -12.19 17.09 4.97
N THR A 171 -11.75 17.66 6.11
CA THR A 171 -12.69 18.23 7.07
C THR A 171 -13.39 19.46 6.52
N ASN A 172 -14.70 19.60 6.73
CA ASN A 172 -15.43 20.85 6.44
C ASN A 172 -15.13 21.40 5.03
N SER A 173 -15.04 20.52 4.02
CA SER A 173 -14.80 20.92 2.63
C SER A 173 -15.96 21.77 2.14
N GLN A 174 -15.68 23.02 1.72
CA GLN A 174 -16.74 23.93 1.26
C GLN A 174 -17.46 23.34 0.05
N ILE A 175 -16.72 22.64 -0.81
CA ILE A 175 -17.27 21.97 -2.00
C ILE A 175 -18.16 20.78 -1.67
N ILE A 176 -17.82 19.96 -0.66
CA ILE A 176 -18.65 18.78 -0.34
C ILE A 176 -20.04 19.25 0.09
N ASN A 177 -20.12 20.33 0.87
CA ASN A 177 -21.39 20.94 1.24
C ASN A 177 -22.17 21.46 0.02
N TYR A 178 -21.51 22.02 -1.00
CA TYR A 178 -22.17 22.41 -2.25
C TYR A 178 -22.63 21.23 -3.12
N ILE A 179 -22.05 20.05 -2.93
CA ILE A 179 -22.34 18.86 -3.72
C ILE A 179 -23.43 18.00 -3.08
N ASP A 180 -23.45 17.91 -1.75
CA ASP A 180 -24.32 17.00 -1.00
C ASP A 180 -25.60 17.67 -0.45
N ASP A 181 -25.67 19.00 -0.31
CA ASP A 181 -26.84 19.69 0.28
C ASP A 181 -27.67 20.54 -0.70
N ASP A 182 -29.00 20.35 -0.59
CA ASP A 182 -30.11 21.16 -1.15
C ASP A 182 -30.42 22.40 -0.27
N HIS A 183 -29.48 22.80 0.61
CA HIS A 183 -29.71 23.81 1.62
C HIS A 183 -28.84 25.05 1.45
N THR A 184 -29.55 26.18 1.33
CA THR A 184 -29.10 27.56 1.30
C THR A 184 -28.24 27.90 2.52
N ILE A 185 -26.93 28.00 2.32
CA ILE A 185 -26.03 28.63 3.30
C ILE A 185 -25.72 30.05 2.83
N ASN A 186 -26.39 31.01 3.45
CA ASN A 186 -25.97 32.41 3.46
C ASN A 186 -24.67 32.53 4.25
N SER A 187 -23.54 32.62 3.55
CA SER A 187 -22.28 33.08 4.13
C SER A 187 -21.59 34.07 3.19
N THR A 188 -22.20 35.24 3.09
CA THR A 188 -21.55 36.45 2.59
C THR A 188 -20.50 36.94 3.61
N GLU A 189 -19.37 37.42 3.10
CA GLU A 189 -18.41 38.34 3.76
C GLU A 189 -17.07 37.82 4.36
N LYS A 190 -16.67 36.55 4.20
CA LYS A 190 -15.28 36.14 4.57
C LYS A 190 -14.47 35.37 3.51
N ASN A 191 -14.99 35.21 2.30
CA ASN A 191 -14.54 34.15 1.39
C ASN A 191 -13.42 34.50 0.41
N ASP A 192 -13.07 35.77 0.19
CA ASP A 192 -12.15 36.11 -0.93
C ASP A 192 -10.66 36.10 -0.54
N ALA A 193 -10.31 36.24 0.74
CA ALA A 193 -8.91 36.17 1.19
C ALA A 193 -8.44 34.74 1.53
N ILE A 194 -9.36 33.81 1.81
CA ILE A 194 -9.04 32.41 2.16
C ILE A 194 -8.96 31.51 0.90
N LYS A 195 -9.63 31.88 -0.20
CA LYS A 195 -9.74 31.07 -1.42
C LYS A 195 -8.44 30.74 -2.16
N ASN A 196 -7.33 31.43 -1.86
CA ASN A 196 -6.10 31.29 -2.64
C ASN A 196 -4.97 30.49 -1.95
N LYS A 197 -5.15 30.03 -0.71
CA LYS A 197 -4.10 29.28 0.00
C LYS A 197 -4.45 27.80 0.08
N SER A 198 -3.59 26.96 -0.51
CA SER A 198 -3.74 25.51 -0.42
C SER A 198 -3.70 25.03 1.03
N ARG A 199 -4.66 24.18 1.43
CA ARG A 199 -4.67 23.59 2.78
C ARG A 199 -3.37 22.83 3.06
N PHE A 200 -2.86 22.10 2.07
CA PHE A 200 -1.65 21.30 2.22
C PHE A 200 -0.34 22.12 2.27
N ASP A 201 -0.35 23.42 2.00
CA ASP A 201 0.84 24.27 2.19
C ASP A 201 1.28 24.38 3.65
N LYS A 202 0.41 24.01 4.60
CA LYS A 202 0.73 23.97 6.04
C LYS A 202 1.29 22.61 6.50
N ILE A 203 1.41 21.62 5.61
CA ILE A 203 1.90 20.29 5.98
C ILE A 203 3.41 20.32 6.25
N VAL A 204 3.79 19.77 7.41
CA VAL A 204 5.18 19.59 7.82
C VAL A 204 5.45 18.11 8.09
N ILE A 205 6.57 17.60 7.58
CA ILE A 205 7.13 16.31 7.98
C ILE A 205 8.55 16.47 8.50
N HIS A 206 8.87 15.75 9.57
CA HIS A 206 10.17 15.82 10.28
C HIS A 206 11.14 14.71 9.87
N SER A 207 10.77 13.94 8.85
CA SER A 207 11.47 12.77 8.33
C SER A 207 11.25 12.74 6.82
N ASP A 208 12.08 12.00 6.07
CA ASP A 208 11.88 11.72 4.63
C ASP A 208 10.69 10.78 4.36
N ILE A 209 9.82 10.60 5.34
CA ILE A 209 8.51 9.98 5.20
C ILE A 209 7.65 10.46 6.37
N GLY A 210 6.40 10.79 6.09
CA GLY A 210 5.38 11.13 7.07
C GLY A 210 4.12 10.30 6.85
N PHE A 211 3.43 9.96 7.93
CA PHE A 211 2.14 9.28 7.96
C PHE A 211 1.08 10.19 8.61
N GLY A 212 -0.13 10.22 8.06
CA GLY A 212 -1.33 10.88 8.64
C GLY A 212 -2.44 9.84 8.87
N ASP A 213 -3.38 9.96 9.80
CA ASP A 213 -4.16 11.11 10.31
C ASP A 213 -3.84 11.47 11.79
N VAL A 214 -3.48 12.75 12.02
CA VAL A 214 -2.85 13.26 13.25
C VAL A 214 -3.76 13.27 14.48
N SER A 215 -5.07 13.12 14.32
CA SER A 215 -5.97 13.12 15.48
C SER A 215 -5.77 11.89 16.37
N GLY A 216 -5.36 10.75 15.79
CA GLY A 216 -5.41 9.45 16.47
C GLY A 216 -6.82 9.05 16.94
N LYS A 217 -7.86 9.86 16.65
CA LYS A 217 -9.24 9.69 17.12
C LYS A 217 -9.97 8.60 16.33
N GLY A 218 -9.64 8.42 15.04
CA GLY A 218 -10.17 7.35 14.18
C GLY A 218 -9.49 5.97 14.34
N TRP A 219 -8.32 5.90 14.99
CA TRP A 219 -7.54 4.66 15.12
C TRP A 219 -7.80 3.87 16.41
N LYS A 220 -8.84 4.26 17.17
CA LYS A 220 -9.28 3.51 18.36
C LYS A 220 -10.20 2.37 17.94
N LYS A 221 -9.81 1.13 18.24
CA LYS A 221 -10.80 0.07 18.43
C LYS A 221 -11.31 0.17 19.87
N ILE A 222 -12.60 0.46 20.04
CA ILE A 222 -13.28 0.29 21.33
C ILE A 222 -13.52 -1.21 21.48
N ASN A 223 -12.58 -1.92 22.10
CA ASN A 223 -12.85 -3.15 22.82
C ASN A 223 -12.46 -2.87 24.28
N SER A 224 -13.32 -3.25 25.22
CA SER A 224 -13.33 -2.82 26.63
C SER A 224 -12.00 -2.97 27.39
N ASP A 225 -11.07 -3.82 26.95
CA ASP A 225 -9.95 -4.23 27.81
C ASP A 225 -8.53 -4.03 27.23
N THR A 226 -8.35 -3.60 25.97
CA THR A 226 -7.01 -3.25 25.44
C THR A 226 -7.06 -2.21 24.30
N ILE A 227 -6.54 -1.01 24.54
CA ILE A 227 -6.36 0.02 23.51
C ILE A 227 -5.17 -0.36 22.63
N THR A 228 -5.42 -1.03 21.50
CA THR A 228 -4.43 -1.17 20.43
C THR A 228 -4.76 -0.16 19.34
N THR A 229 -4.00 0.93 19.27
CA THR A 229 -4.08 1.88 18.15
C THR A 229 -3.56 1.15 16.91
N ILE A 230 -4.45 0.90 15.95
CA ILE A 230 -4.05 0.31 14.67
C ILE A 230 -3.44 1.46 13.87
N PHE A 231 -2.20 1.32 13.44
CA PHE A 231 -1.60 2.25 12.48
C PHE A 231 -2.21 2.01 11.10
N GLY A 232 -2.27 3.02 10.24
CA GLY A 232 -2.50 2.78 8.82
C GLY A 232 -1.86 3.78 7.88
N ASN A 233 -2.01 3.49 6.60
CA ASN A 233 -1.14 3.96 5.53
C ASN A 233 -1.94 4.67 4.41
N ALA A 234 -3.18 5.06 4.68
CA ALA A 234 -4.06 5.75 3.73
C ALA A 234 -3.54 7.14 3.34
N ILE A 235 -2.72 7.75 4.20
CA ILE A 235 -2.12 9.07 3.99
C ILE A 235 -0.62 8.94 4.25
N ILE A 236 0.18 9.13 3.21
CA ILE A 236 1.63 9.11 3.30
C ILE A 236 2.18 10.29 2.51
N SER A 237 3.19 10.97 3.05
CA SER A 237 3.90 12.03 2.35
C SER A 237 5.40 11.77 2.38
N SER A 238 6.08 12.14 1.30
CA SER A 238 7.51 11.91 1.12
C SER A 238 8.10 12.94 0.14
N PRO A 239 9.37 13.34 0.31
CA PRO A 239 10.12 13.92 -0.80
C PRO A 239 10.35 12.87 -1.90
N ILE A 240 10.72 13.34 -3.09
CA ILE A 240 11.18 12.48 -4.19
C ILE A 240 12.43 11.69 -3.76
N GLN A 241 12.55 10.45 -4.20
CA GLN A 241 13.66 9.54 -3.92
C GLN A 241 13.96 9.37 -2.42
N SER A 242 12.93 9.38 -1.58
CA SER A 242 13.09 9.13 -0.14
C SER A 242 13.80 7.81 0.12
N LYS A 243 14.87 7.90 0.93
CA LYS A 243 15.63 6.73 1.36
C LYS A 243 14.77 5.78 2.17
N LYS A 244 13.93 6.31 3.06
CA LYS A 244 13.00 5.47 3.85
C LYS A 244 11.96 4.78 3.00
N VAL A 245 11.40 5.46 1.98
CA VAL A 245 10.46 4.80 1.06
C VAL A 245 11.14 3.66 0.32
N LEU A 246 12.37 3.88 -0.18
CA LEU A 246 13.16 2.84 -0.84
C LEU A 246 13.50 1.67 0.10
N ASP A 247 13.89 1.96 1.35
CA ASP A 247 14.16 0.94 2.36
C ASP A 247 12.92 0.07 2.63
N ILE A 248 11.73 0.67 2.69
CA ILE A 248 10.46 -0.06 2.85
C ILE A 248 10.19 -0.94 1.63
N LEU A 249 10.39 -0.43 0.41
CA LEU A 249 10.24 -1.21 -0.82
C LEU A 249 11.15 -2.44 -0.80
N PHE A 250 12.44 -2.29 -0.45
CA PHE A 250 13.33 -3.44 -0.29
C PHE A 250 12.86 -4.40 0.80
N HIS A 251 12.39 -3.88 1.93
CA HIS A 251 11.90 -4.71 3.02
C HIS A 251 10.65 -5.52 2.64
N ILE A 252 9.72 -4.92 1.88
CA ILE A 252 8.57 -5.60 1.28
C ILE A 252 9.05 -6.71 0.33
N SER A 253 9.92 -6.38 -0.64
CA SER A 253 10.43 -7.34 -1.63
C SER A 253 11.12 -8.54 -0.99
N MET A 254 12.02 -8.29 -0.03
CA MET A 254 12.74 -9.34 0.69
C MET A 254 11.78 -10.20 1.51
N SER A 255 10.82 -9.60 2.20
CA SER A 255 9.85 -10.34 3.03
C SER A 255 8.96 -11.24 2.19
N LEU A 256 8.49 -10.73 1.04
CA LEU A 256 7.73 -11.51 0.05
C LEU A 256 8.57 -12.66 -0.51
N LYS A 257 9.82 -12.39 -0.93
CA LYS A 257 10.70 -13.41 -1.53
C LYS A 257 11.14 -14.46 -0.51
N ARG A 258 11.46 -14.05 0.73
CA ARG A 258 11.74 -14.96 1.85
C ARG A 258 10.58 -15.92 2.07
N ARG A 259 9.36 -15.41 2.15
CA ARG A 259 8.18 -16.25 2.32
C ARG A 259 7.98 -17.17 1.13
N HIS A 260 8.13 -16.67 -0.09
CA HIS A 260 8.02 -17.48 -1.30
C HIS A 260 8.96 -18.68 -1.23
N LEU A 261 10.25 -18.43 -1.01
CA LEU A 261 11.26 -19.49 -0.90
C LEU A 261 10.96 -20.46 0.25
N ALA A 262 10.49 -19.96 1.39
CA ALA A 262 10.09 -20.81 2.51
C ALA A 262 8.96 -21.79 2.15
N ILE A 263 7.98 -21.35 1.36
CA ILE A 263 6.91 -22.23 0.87
C ILE A 263 7.44 -23.25 -0.13
N GLN A 264 8.26 -22.83 -1.09
CA GLN A 264 8.87 -23.77 -2.03
C GLN A 264 9.64 -24.86 -1.29
N ILE A 265 10.45 -24.48 -0.29
CA ILE A 265 11.24 -25.42 0.53
C ILE A 265 10.36 -26.50 1.19
N ASN A 266 9.19 -26.12 1.68
CA ASN A 266 8.26 -27.07 2.31
C ASN A 266 7.64 -28.06 1.31
N GLN A 267 7.71 -27.78 0.01
CA GLN A 267 7.17 -28.62 -1.05
C GLN A 267 8.24 -29.50 -1.72
N LEU A 268 9.51 -29.38 -1.33
CA LEU A 268 10.60 -30.18 -1.90
C LEU A 268 10.67 -31.58 -1.27
N ASP A 269 11.17 -32.55 -2.04
CA ASP A 269 11.40 -33.93 -1.58
C ASP A 269 12.35 -34.02 -0.38
N LYS A 270 13.29 -33.07 -0.26
CA LYS A 270 14.24 -32.94 0.86
C LYS A 270 13.80 -31.97 1.94
N SER A 271 12.54 -31.51 1.93
CA SER A 271 11.97 -30.59 2.93
C SER A 271 12.22 -31.07 4.36
N HIS A 272 12.07 -32.36 4.64
CA HIS A 272 12.34 -32.96 5.96
C HIS A 272 13.79 -32.75 6.44
N LYS A 273 14.80 -32.79 5.55
CA LYS A 273 16.21 -32.55 5.91
C LYS A 273 16.45 -31.07 6.19
N ILE A 274 15.85 -30.20 5.39
CA ILE A 274 15.98 -28.74 5.52
C ILE A 274 15.24 -28.25 6.77
N ASN A 275 14.07 -28.83 7.07
CA ASN A 275 13.20 -28.42 8.16
C ASN A 275 13.65 -28.89 9.56
N LYS A 276 14.67 -29.75 9.67
CA LYS A 276 15.31 -30.08 10.95
C LYS A 276 16.02 -28.90 11.62
N ILE A 277 16.24 -27.80 10.89
CA ILE A 277 16.79 -26.56 11.46
C ILE A 277 15.71 -25.91 12.33
N ILE A 278 15.97 -25.84 13.63
CA ILE A 278 15.14 -25.14 14.62
C ILE A 278 15.98 -24.03 15.22
N MET A 279 15.44 -22.81 15.30
CA MET A 279 16.05 -21.68 16.00
C MET A 279 15.04 -20.98 16.91
N LEU A 280 15.53 -20.27 17.93
CA LEU A 280 14.68 -19.49 18.84
C LEU A 280 13.94 -18.36 18.08
N GLU A 281 14.61 -17.73 17.12
CA GLU A 281 14.03 -16.65 16.31
C GLU A 281 13.60 -17.17 14.92
N LYS A 282 12.29 -17.15 14.66
CA LYS A 282 11.68 -17.75 13.46
C LYS A 282 12.19 -17.17 12.13
N GLU A 283 12.52 -15.88 12.07
CA GLU A 283 13.04 -15.27 10.83
C GLU A 283 14.44 -15.80 10.49
N PHE A 284 15.31 -15.94 11.48
CA PHE A 284 16.63 -16.53 11.30
C PHE A 284 16.56 -18.02 10.95
N GLU A 285 15.54 -18.72 11.47
CA GLU A 285 15.26 -20.11 11.07
C GLU A 285 14.97 -20.20 9.57
N ILE A 286 14.07 -19.36 9.05
CA ILE A 286 13.71 -19.35 7.62
C ILE A 286 14.92 -19.01 6.75
N ASP A 287 15.69 -17.99 7.12
CA ASP A 287 16.89 -17.59 6.38
C ASP A 287 17.93 -18.73 6.32
N ARG A 288 18.11 -19.48 7.42
CA ARG A 288 19.00 -20.67 7.43
C ARG A 288 18.45 -21.82 6.58
N LYS A 289 17.14 -22.04 6.60
CA LYS A 289 16.49 -23.03 5.73
C LYS A 289 16.73 -22.68 4.26
N ILE A 290 16.60 -21.41 3.89
CA ILE A 290 16.92 -20.90 2.55
C ILE A 290 18.40 -21.13 2.22
N ASP A 291 19.33 -20.79 3.12
CA ASP A 291 20.77 -21.04 2.89
C ASP A 291 21.07 -22.52 2.62
N ASN A 292 20.45 -23.44 3.37
CA ASN A 292 20.65 -24.87 3.16
C ASN A 292 19.97 -25.37 1.88
N ALA A 293 18.77 -24.90 1.56
CA ALA A 293 18.13 -25.17 0.29
C ALA A 293 19.02 -24.71 -0.89
N LEU A 294 19.61 -23.51 -0.81
CA LEU A 294 20.53 -23.02 -1.85
C LEU A 294 21.76 -23.91 -2.02
N LYS A 295 22.28 -24.52 -0.95
CA LYS A 295 23.38 -25.49 -1.05
C LYS A 295 22.94 -26.76 -1.79
N TYR A 296 21.78 -27.31 -1.45
CA TYR A 296 21.23 -28.47 -2.15
C TYR A 296 20.94 -28.15 -3.63
N HIS A 297 20.36 -26.99 -3.90
CA HIS A 297 20.07 -26.56 -5.26
C HIS A 297 21.34 -26.44 -6.12
N LYS A 298 22.42 -25.87 -5.57
CA LYS A 298 23.72 -25.79 -6.26
C LYS A 298 24.37 -27.15 -6.56
N ARG A 299 24.02 -28.19 -5.81
CA ARG A 299 24.47 -29.57 -6.03
C ARG A 299 23.53 -30.37 -6.93
N ASN A 300 22.53 -29.71 -7.54
CA ASN A 300 21.44 -30.33 -8.30
C ASN A 300 20.66 -31.38 -7.50
N GLU A 301 20.67 -31.28 -6.17
CA GLU A 301 20.01 -32.21 -5.26
C GLU A 301 18.53 -31.90 -5.06
N ILE A 302 18.10 -30.68 -5.40
CA ILE A 302 16.72 -30.20 -5.45
C ILE A 302 16.56 -29.19 -6.59
N LYS A 303 15.35 -29.08 -7.14
CA LYS A 303 14.98 -28.01 -8.07
C LYS A 303 14.23 -26.92 -7.30
N MET A 304 14.74 -25.69 -7.33
CA MET A 304 14.14 -24.54 -6.66
C MET A 304 14.01 -23.39 -7.65
N ASP A 305 12.86 -22.74 -7.68
CA ASP A 305 12.62 -21.59 -8.55
C ASP A 305 13.11 -20.30 -7.87
N MET A 306 14.36 -19.96 -8.16
CA MET A 306 15.03 -18.75 -7.65
C MET A 306 14.46 -17.45 -8.22
N ARG A 307 13.85 -17.52 -9.40
CA ARG A 307 13.20 -16.36 -10.04
C ARG A 307 11.81 -16.13 -9.50
N CYS A 308 11.29 -17.08 -8.71
CA CYS A 308 9.97 -16.98 -8.10
C CYS A 308 8.88 -16.78 -9.17
N SER A 309 9.03 -17.44 -10.32
CA SER A 309 8.18 -17.39 -11.51
C SER A 309 6.84 -18.13 -11.39
N ILE A 310 6.55 -18.74 -10.23
CA ILE A 310 5.31 -19.47 -9.98
C ILE A 310 4.09 -18.57 -10.25
N LEU A 311 3.30 -18.95 -11.26
CA LEU A 311 2.10 -18.25 -11.74
C LEU A 311 0.99 -18.13 -10.69
N ASP A 312 0.86 -19.12 -9.81
CA ASP A 312 -0.08 -19.05 -8.68
C ASP A 312 0.46 -19.73 -7.43
N PRO A 313 1.25 -19.00 -6.64
CA PRO A 313 1.87 -19.61 -5.50
C PRO A 313 0.90 -19.55 -4.32
N ILE A 314 0.74 -20.70 -3.70
CA ILE A 314 0.04 -20.97 -2.44
C ILE A 314 0.35 -19.95 -1.31
N TRP A 315 1.44 -19.16 -1.39
CA TRP A 315 1.66 -18.03 -0.48
C TRP A 315 0.63 -16.90 -0.61
N ARG A 316 -0.03 -16.75 -1.77
CA ARG A 316 -1.16 -15.81 -1.98
C ARG A 316 -2.36 -16.15 -1.13
N THR A 317 -2.54 -17.42 -0.76
CA THR A 317 -3.73 -17.93 -0.07
C THR A 317 -3.54 -18.15 1.43
N GLY A 318 -2.29 -18.08 1.92
CA GLY A 318 -1.98 -18.48 3.30
C GLY A 318 -2.29 -19.95 3.57
N PHE A 319 -2.37 -20.76 2.51
CA PHE A 319 -2.56 -22.20 2.60
C PHE A 319 -1.21 -22.82 2.94
N VAL A 320 -1.15 -23.54 4.06
CA VAL A 320 -0.33 -24.75 4.12
C VAL A 320 -1.38 -25.83 3.94
N ASP A 321 -1.21 -26.63 2.90
CA ASP A 321 -2.12 -27.74 2.61
C ASP A 321 -2.12 -28.67 3.82
N ASP A 322 -3.16 -28.60 4.66
CA ASP A 322 -3.44 -29.56 5.75
C ASP A 322 -3.95 -30.87 5.13
N LYS A 323 -3.22 -31.38 4.14
CA LYS A 323 -3.47 -32.65 3.46
C LYS A 323 -3.40 -33.86 4.39
N THR A 324 -3.16 -33.66 5.69
CA THR A 324 -3.07 -34.72 6.69
C THR A 324 -4.32 -34.92 7.54
N LYS A 325 -5.44 -34.20 7.34
CA LYS A 325 -6.68 -34.46 8.11
C LYS A 325 -7.96 -34.57 7.27
N SER A 326 -8.15 -35.77 6.72
CA SER A 326 -9.40 -36.47 6.35
C SER A 326 -10.45 -35.72 5.52
N PHE A 327 -10.61 -36.19 4.28
CA PHE A 327 -11.52 -35.74 3.22
C PHE A 327 -13.02 -36.11 3.42
N HIS A 328 -13.55 -36.15 4.65
CA HIS A 328 -14.88 -36.74 4.93
C HIS A 328 -15.97 -35.80 5.46
N ASN A 329 -15.91 -34.48 5.19
CA ASN A 329 -17.09 -33.63 5.51
C ASN A 329 -17.28 -32.45 4.54
N ARG A 330 -18.13 -32.65 3.52
CA ARG A 330 -18.43 -31.65 2.48
C ARG A 330 -19.16 -30.40 3.01
N HIS A 331 -19.86 -30.48 4.14
CA HIS A 331 -20.52 -29.31 4.75
C HIS A 331 -19.59 -28.36 5.54
N ARG A 332 -18.29 -28.68 5.69
CA ARG A 332 -17.30 -27.77 6.30
C ARG A 332 -16.61 -26.80 5.32
N ASN A 333 -16.91 -26.89 4.03
CA ASN A 333 -16.10 -26.24 2.98
C ASN A 333 -16.28 -24.72 2.87
N GLU A 334 -17.47 -24.15 3.13
CA GLU A 334 -17.69 -22.70 3.05
C GLU A 334 -16.94 -21.93 4.15
N ASN A 335 -16.94 -22.48 5.38
CA ASN A 335 -16.17 -21.93 6.50
C ASN A 335 -14.66 -21.98 6.27
N ILE A 336 -14.17 -22.95 5.50
CA ILE A 336 -12.75 -23.03 5.12
C ILE A 336 -12.43 -21.93 4.10
N ALA A 337 -13.25 -21.76 3.05
CA ALA A 337 -13.05 -20.72 2.05
C ALA A 337 -13.05 -19.29 2.66
N LEU A 338 -13.96 -19.01 3.59
CA LEU A 338 -14.02 -17.74 4.32
C LEU A 338 -12.78 -17.53 5.20
N LYS A 339 -12.40 -18.53 6.02
CA LYS A 339 -11.17 -18.47 6.84
C LYS A 339 -9.92 -18.29 5.98
N CYS A 340 -9.88 -18.88 4.79
CA CYS A 340 -8.81 -18.67 3.82
C CYS A 340 -8.82 -17.25 3.27
N ALA A 341 -9.97 -16.68 2.92
CA ALA A 341 -10.09 -15.27 2.53
C ALA A 341 -9.58 -14.32 3.63
N GLU A 342 -9.97 -14.53 4.88
CA GLU A 342 -9.51 -13.70 6.02
C GLU A 342 -8.01 -13.82 6.26
N ARG A 343 -7.45 -15.04 6.18
CA ARG A 343 -6.00 -15.26 6.30
C ARG A 343 -5.24 -14.51 5.22
N ARG A 344 -5.75 -14.47 3.98
CA ARG A 344 -5.16 -13.68 2.88
C ARG A 344 -5.16 -12.19 3.15
N VAL A 345 -6.28 -11.64 3.61
CA VAL A 345 -6.39 -10.21 3.94
C VAL A 345 -5.42 -9.85 5.06
N ARG A 346 -5.40 -10.65 6.14
CA ARG A 346 -4.45 -10.46 7.24
C ARG A 346 -3.01 -10.50 6.74
N HIS A 347 -2.72 -11.41 5.81
CA HIS A 347 -1.37 -11.59 5.31
C HIS A 347 -0.92 -10.46 4.38
N THR A 348 -1.82 -9.97 3.52
CA THR A 348 -1.63 -8.78 2.71
C THR A 348 -1.35 -7.56 3.59
N LYS A 349 -2.18 -7.33 4.62
CA LYS A 349 -2.00 -6.25 5.59
C LYS A 349 -0.64 -6.30 6.31
N GLN A 350 -0.07 -7.50 6.49
CA GLN A 350 1.22 -7.69 7.15
C GLN A 350 2.41 -7.49 6.21
N LEU A 351 2.29 -7.82 4.92
CA LEU A 351 3.41 -7.80 3.98
C LEU A 351 3.47 -6.58 3.07
N THR A 352 2.36 -5.91 2.80
CA THR A 352 2.34 -4.70 1.95
C THR A 352 1.65 -3.53 2.64
N GLY A 353 0.66 -3.81 3.49
CA GLY A 353 -0.12 -2.81 4.19
C GLY A 353 0.48 -2.32 5.51
N PRO A 354 -0.32 -1.73 6.41
CA PRO A 354 0.13 -1.08 7.65
C PRO A 354 1.09 -1.90 8.53
N GLY A 355 0.95 -3.22 8.53
CA GLY A 355 1.78 -4.10 9.35
C GLY A 355 3.25 -4.03 9.00
N ILE A 356 3.60 -3.84 7.71
CA ILE A 356 5.01 -3.79 7.32
C ILE A 356 5.71 -2.54 7.82
N TYR A 357 5.02 -1.39 7.80
CA TYR A 357 5.54 -0.15 8.34
C TYR A 357 5.71 -0.24 9.87
N SER A 358 4.73 -0.84 10.56
CA SER A 358 4.82 -1.05 12.00
C SER A 358 6.03 -1.90 12.37
N ASN A 359 6.30 -2.96 11.60
CA ASN A 359 7.46 -3.82 11.80
C ASN A 359 8.77 -3.08 11.46
N PHE A 360 8.82 -2.43 10.30
CA PHE A 360 9.99 -1.72 9.78
C PHE A 360 10.45 -0.59 10.73
N PHE A 361 9.50 0.22 11.21
CA PHE A 361 9.80 1.33 12.12
C PHE A 361 9.70 0.96 13.60
N ASN A 362 9.35 -0.29 13.92
CA ASN A 362 9.10 -0.76 15.28
C ASN A 362 8.06 0.11 16.03
N PHE A 363 6.94 0.41 15.37
CA PHE A 363 5.84 1.15 15.99
C PHE A 363 5.16 0.28 17.05
N LYS A 364 5.08 0.78 18.29
CA LYS A 364 4.34 0.16 19.40
C LYS A 364 2.97 0.83 19.56
N GLY A 365 2.15 0.77 18.52
CA GLY A 365 0.83 1.38 18.49
C GLY A 365 0.79 2.77 17.83
N LYS A 366 1.30 3.81 18.50
CA LYS A 366 1.24 5.19 17.96
C LYS A 366 2.44 5.47 17.05
N VAL A 367 2.20 6.18 15.94
CA VAL A 367 3.26 6.73 15.08
C VAL A 367 4.09 7.73 15.90
N PRO A 368 5.41 7.57 16.00
CA PRO A 368 6.29 8.55 16.65
C PRO A 368 6.19 9.92 15.98
N LYS A 369 6.27 11.02 16.76
CA LYS A 369 6.11 12.40 16.27
C LYS A 369 6.94 12.70 15.01
N LYS A 370 8.19 12.22 14.98
CA LYS A 370 9.11 12.40 13.85
C LYS A 370 8.63 11.81 12.51
N TYR A 371 7.68 10.88 12.52
CA TYR A 371 7.10 10.27 11.32
C TYR A 371 5.65 10.70 11.07
N ARG A 372 5.15 11.72 11.78
CA ARG A 372 3.81 12.26 11.56
C ARG A 372 3.83 13.32 10.47
N ILE A 373 2.76 13.37 9.71
CA ILE A 373 2.33 14.55 8.98
C ILE A 373 1.70 15.47 10.01
N GLU A 374 2.28 16.65 10.22
CA GLU A 374 1.78 17.65 11.16
C GLU A 374 1.27 18.87 10.39
N ASN A 375 0.32 19.58 11.00
CA ASN A 375 -0.07 20.91 10.58
C ASN A 375 0.78 21.93 11.34
N SER A 376 1.22 23.00 10.68
CA SER A 376 1.79 24.15 11.38
C SER A 376 0.79 24.82 12.33
N ASP A 377 -0.51 24.61 12.09
CA ASP A 377 -1.64 25.07 12.90
C ASP A 377 -2.23 23.89 13.69
N GLU A 378 -1.99 23.85 15.00
CA GLU A 378 -2.27 22.69 15.85
C GLU A 378 -3.76 22.34 16.00
N TYR A 379 -4.67 23.23 15.58
CA TYR A 379 -6.13 23.06 15.70
C TYR A 379 -6.83 22.67 14.38
N ASP A 380 -6.12 22.72 13.25
CA ASP A 380 -6.70 22.45 11.92
C ASP A 380 -6.49 20.98 11.55
N LEU A 381 -7.54 20.18 11.78
CA LEU A 381 -7.65 18.80 11.29
C LEU A 381 -7.82 18.85 9.77
N PHE A 382 -6.99 18.14 9.01
CA PHE A 382 -7.12 18.12 7.55
C PHE A 382 -8.21 17.18 7.04
N PHE A 383 -8.46 16.07 7.75
CA PHE A 383 -9.29 14.95 7.26
C PHE A 383 -10.42 14.59 8.23
N ASP A 384 -11.66 14.43 7.72
CA ASP A 384 -12.87 14.14 8.51
C ASP A 384 -13.00 12.66 8.89
N GLU A 385 -12.68 11.78 7.93
CA GLU A 385 -12.82 10.34 8.07
C GLU A 385 -11.63 9.66 7.40
N VAL A 386 -10.73 9.11 8.20
CA VAL A 386 -9.73 8.14 7.73
C VAL A 386 -10.08 6.80 8.34
N ASP A 387 -11.29 6.33 8.05
CA ASP A 387 -11.84 5.16 8.74
C ASP A 387 -11.19 3.87 8.21
N ALA A 388 -10.41 3.21 9.07
CA ALA A 388 -9.97 1.83 8.85
C ALA A 388 -11.14 0.81 8.88
N LYS A 389 -12.40 1.28 9.04
CA LYS A 389 -13.63 0.48 8.97
C LYS A 389 -14.18 0.29 7.56
N SER A 390 -13.61 0.93 6.54
CA SER A 390 -14.13 0.79 5.18
C SER A 390 -14.14 -0.70 4.74
N PRO A 391 -15.20 -1.19 4.06
CA PRO A 391 -15.45 -2.62 3.81
C PRO A 391 -14.37 -3.36 3.03
N TRP A 392 -13.31 -2.71 2.56
CA TRP A 392 -12.16 -3.38 1.94
C TRP A 392 -11.44 -4.36 2.90
N ALA A 393 -11.66 -4.25 4.21
CA ALA A 393 -11.26 -5.28 5.19
C ALA A 393 -12.12 -6.56 5.12
N ILE A 394 -13.29 -6.49 4.48
CA ILE A 394 -14.29 -7.56 4.35
C ILE A 394 -14.59 -7.74 2.85
N ILE A 395 -13.88 -8.67 2.20
CA ILE A 395 -14.19 -9.06 0.83
C ILE A 395 -15.68 -9.47 0.77
N ASN A 396 -16.48 -8.72 0.03
CA ASN A 396 -17.86 -9.07 -0.24
C ASN A 396 -17.85 -10.24 -1.24
N ILE A 397 -17.87 -11.48 -0.71
CA ILE A 397 -17.83 -12.74 -1.48
C ILE A 397 -19.01 -12.88 -2.48
N LYS A 398 -20.01 -11.99 -2.42
CA LYS A 398 -21.27 -12.12 -3.15
C LYS A 398 -21.30 -11.62 -4.60
N LYS A 399 -20.21 -11.16 -5.22
CA LYS A 399 -20.19 -10.90 -6.68
C LYS A 399 -19.47 -12.02 -7.45
N ARG A 400 -20.02 -13.25 -7.38
CA ARG A 400 -19.95 -14.14 -8.55
C ARG A 400 -20.96 -13.57 -9.56
N LYS A 401 -20.47 -12.96 -10.64
CA LYS A 401 -21.27 -12.91 -11.87
C LYS A 401 -21.54 -14.36 -12.23
N SER A 402 -22.81 -14.74 -12.26
CA SER A 402 -23.26 -15.88 -13.05
C SER A 402 -22.70 -15.71 -14.46
N ILE A 403 -21.89 -16.67 -14.89
CA ILE A 403 -21.67 -16.92 -16.31
C ILE A 403 -23.00 -17.43 -16.87
#